data_AF-A0AAQ1JYR7-F1
#
_entry.id   AF-A0AAQ1JYR7-F1
#
_cell.length_a   1.000
_cell.length_b   1.000
_cell.length_c   1.000
_cell.angle_alpha   90.00
_cell.angle_beta   90.00
_cell.angle_gamma   90.00
#
_symmetry.space_group_name_H-M   'P 1'
#
loop_
_entity.id
_entity.type
_entity.pdbx_description
1 polymer ?
#
loop_
_entity_poly.entity_id
_entity_poly.type
_entity_poly.pdbx_seq_one_letter_code
_entity_poly.pdbx_strand_id
1 'polypeptide(L)'
;MKWQIGFAEAESLGKKRVTRRLRLLSAIGPYYPKGERGRRPAGLEPMLRIYFLQQWYGLSDEGLEEALYDSIAMRAFAGTDLARENVPDATMLLKFRRLLVERELTRTSRQVSL
;
A
#
# COMPACT_ATOMS: atom_id res chain seq x y z
N MET A 1 48.52 -8.27 -0.69
CA MET A 1 47.87 -8.47 -1.99
C MET A 1 46.38 -8.17 -1.82
N LYS A 2 45.86 -7.16 -2.53
CA LYS A 2 44.48 -6.68 -2.38
C LYS A 2 43.60 -7.42 -3.39
N TRP A 3 42.80 -8.37 -2.93
CA TRP A 3 41.82 -9.07 -3.77
C TRP A 3 40.74 -8.07 -4.22
N GLN A 4 40.61 -7.87 -5.52
CA GLN A 4 39.51 -7.10 -6.11
C GLN A 4 38.33 -8.04 -6.32
N ILE A 5 37.22 -7.68 -5.71
CA ILE A 5 35.93 -8.35 -5.84
C ILE A 5 35.48 -8.17 -7.30
N GLY A 6 35.14 -9.27 -7.98
CA GLY A 6 34.71 -9.22 -9.37
C GLY A 6 33.41 -8.42 -9.51
N PHE A 7 33.25 -7.68 -10.61
CA PHE A 7 32.04 -6.89 -10.88
C PHE A 7 30.75 -7.72 -10.74
N ALA A 8 30.78 -9.00 -11.16
CA ALA A 8 29.68 -9.94 -11.01
C ALA A 8 29.32 -10.27 -9.54
N GLU A 9 30.31 -10.35 -8.65
CA GLU A 9 30.11 -10.60 -7.22
C GLU A 9 29.61 -9.33 -6.51
N ALA A 10 30.04 -8.15 -6.97
CA ALA A 10 29.50 -6.85 -6.51
C ALA A 10 28.04 -6.62 -6.95
N GLU A 11 27.65 -7.10 -8.14
CA GLU A 11 26.26 -7.08 -8.59
C GLU A 11 25.38 -8.09 -7.82
N SER A 12 25.92 -9.29 -7.51
CA SER A 12 25.20 -10.31 -6.74
C SER A 12 25.07 -9.99 -5.25
N LEU A 13 25.95 -9.14 -4.69
CA LEU A 13 25.87 -8.61 -3.33
C LEU A 13 24.71 -7.59 -3.14
N GLY A 14 23.82 -7.46 -4.12
CA GLY A 14 22.40 -7.54 -3.81
C GLY A 14 21.87 -6.39 -2.95
N LYS A 15 22.14 -5.14 -3.33
CA LYS A 15 21.23 -4.05 -2.97
C LYS A 15 19.89 -4.34 -3.65
N LYS A 16 19.03 -5.14 -2.99
CA LYS A 16 17.62 -5.29 -3.39
C LYS A 16 17.11 -3.89 -3.68
N ARG A 17 16.71 -3.63 -4.94
CA ARG A 17 16.21 -2.31 -5.34
C ARG A 17 15.04 -1.97 -4.43
N VAL A 18 15.29 -1.07 -3.48
CA VAL A 18 14.23 -0.59 -2.59
C VAL A 18 13.37 0.35 -3.40
N THR A 19 12.30 -0.20 -3.99
CA THR A 19 11.33 0.58 -4.73
C THR A 19 10.59 1.53 -3.78
N ARG A 20 10.09 2.65 -4.31
CA ARG A 20 9.33 3.63 -3.52
C ARG A 20 8.18 2.99 -2.75
N ARG A 21 7.53 1.99 -3.36
CA ARG A 21 6.49 1.16 -2.73
C ARG A 21 7.01 0.42 -1.49
N LEU A 22 8.14 -0.27 -1.60
CA LEU A 22 8.71 -1.03 -0.47
C LEU A 22 9.10 -0.11 0.71
N ARG A 23 9.53 1.12 0.44
CA ARG A 23 9.79 2.12 1.49
C ARG A 23 8.51 2.49 2.24
N LEU A 24 7.42 2.75 1.52
CA LEU A 24 6.12 3.07 2.12
C LEU A 24 5.57 1.91 2.93
N LEU A 25 5.63 0.68 2.41
CA LEU A 25 5.21 -0.51 3.14
C LEU A 25 6.02 -0.70 4.43
N SER A 26 7.33 -0.46 4.38
CA SER A 26 8.19 -0.54 5.58
C SER A 26 7.89 0.56 6.60
N ALA A 27 7.51 1.75 6.16
CA ALA A 27 7.13 2.85 7.04
C ALA A 27 5.77 2.62 7.72
N ILE A 28 4.80 2.02 7.02
CA ILE A 28 3.44 1.78 7.54
C ILE A 28 3.37 0.46 8.33
N GLY A 29 4.17 -0.55 7.95
CA GLY A 29 4.16 -1.90 8.51
C GLY A 29 4.14 -2.00 10.03
N PRO A 30 4.96 -1.23 10.79
CA PRO A 30 4.96 -1.27 12.25
C PRO A 30 3.64 -0.84 12.89
N TYR A 31 2.85 -0.03 12.20
CA TYR A 31 1.60 0.53 12.72
C TYR A 31 0.36 -0.23 12.24
N TYR A 32 0.49 -1.05 11.20
CA TYR A 32 -0.65 -1.74 10.59
C TYR A 32 -1.16 -2.89 11.48
N PRO A 33 -2.47 -2.95 11.77
CA PRO A 33 -3.02 -3.98 12.65
C PRO A 33 -2.88 -5.37 12.02
N LYS A 34 -2.32 -6.32 12.77
CA LYS A 34 -2.08 -7.71 12.30
C LYS A 34 -3.29 -8.64 12.44
N GLY A 35 -4.45 -8.12 12.88
CA GLY A 35 -5.70 -8.87 12.91
C GLY A 35 -5.84 -9.86 14.06
N GLU A 36 -5.42 -9.48 15.27
CA GLU A 36 -5.50 -10.35 16.46
C GLU A 36 -6.93 -10.56 16.99
N ARG A 37 -7.90 -9.70 16.64
CA ARG A 37 -9.33 -9.85 17.00
C ARG A 37 -10.25 -9.33 15.89
N GLY A 38 -11.21 -10.16 15.46
CA GLY A 38 -12.26 -9.81 14.51
C GLY A 38 -11.96 -10.20 13.05
N ARG A 39 -12.63 -9.52 12.09
CA ARG A 39 -12.39 -9.71 10.65
C ARG A 39 -10.92 -9.42 10.33
N ARG A 40 -10.23 -10.37 9.70
CA ARG A 40 -8.83 -10.17 9.27
C ARG A 40 -8.76 -8.89 8.42
N PRO A 41 -7.94 -7.90 8.80
CA PRO A 41 -7.69 -6.75 7.96
C PRO A 41 -7.05 -7.22 6.66
N ALA A 42 -7.42 -6.58 5.55
CA ALA A 42 -6.82 -6.85 4.25
C ALA A 42 -5.30 -6.70 4.32
N GLY A 43 -4.56 -7.34 3.43
CA GLY A 43 -3.11 -7.14 3.38
C GLY A 43 -2.73 -5.67 3.28
N LEU A 44 -1.63 -5.28 3.95
CA LEU A 44 -1.12 -3.90 3.91
C LEU A 44 -0.83 -3.43 2.47
N GLU A 45 -0.32 -4.32 1.62
CA GLU A 45 -0.01 -4.00 0.22
C GLU A 45 -1.28 -3.71 -0.60
N PRO A 46 -2.32 -4.56 -0.58
CA PRO A 46 -3.63 -4.23 -1.14
C PRO A 46 -4.20 -2.90 -0.63
N MET A 47 -4.14 -2.63 0.68
CA MET A 47 -4.58 -1.35 1.26
C MET A 47 -3.88 -0.15 0.68
N LEU A 48 -2.56 -0.23 0.55
CA LEU A 48 -1.78 0.87 -0.01
C LEU A 48 -2.14 1.12 -1.48
N ARG A 49 -2.40 0.05 -2.26
CA ARG A 49 -2.79 0.19 -3.67
C ARG A 49 -4.18 0.80 -3.83
N ILE A 50 -5.13 0.39 -3.00
CA ILE A 50 -6.49 0.95 -3.01
C ILE A 50 -6.46 2.42 -2.58
N TYR A 51 -5.66 2.78 -1.58
CA TYR A 51 -5.43 4.18 -1.22
C TYR A 51 -4.88 5.01 -2.39
N PHE A 52 -3.96 4.47 -3.19
CA PHE A 52 -3.49 5.16 -4.40
C PHE A 52 -4.58 5.33 -5.45
N LEU A 53 -5.42 4.31 -5.70
CA LEU A 53 -6.58 4.46 -6.58
C LEU A 53 -7.49 5.59 -6.10
N GLN A 54 -7.74 5.67 -4.81
CA GLN A 54 -8.53 6.76 -4.24
C GLN A 54 -7.94 8.13 -4.53
N GLN A 55 -6.62 8.29 -4.36
CA GLN A 55 -5.94 9.57 -4.60
C GLN A 55 -5.85 9.92 -6.09
N TRP A 56 -5.65 8.95 -6.98
CA TRP A 56 -5.53 9.19 -8.41
C TRP A 56 -6.85 9.56 -9.07
N TYR A 57 -7.94 8.90 -8.65
CA TYR A 57 -9.26 9.13 -9.22
C TYR A 57 -10.10 10.13 -8.41
N GLY A 58 -9.59 10.63 -7.28
CA GLY A 58 -10.30 11.59 -6.42
C GLY A 58 -11.60 11.02 -5.82
N LEU A 59 -11.67 9.71 -5.62
CA LEU A 59 -12.90 9.02 -5.21
C LEU A 59 -13.16 9.21 -3.71
N SER A 60 -14.45 9.30 -3.34
CA SER A 60 -14.87 9.16 -1.95
C SER A 60 -14.63 7.73 -1.46
N ASP A 61 -14.80 7.48 -0.15
CA ASP A 61 -14.68 6.13 0.38
C ASP A 61 -15.75 5.19 -0.21
N GLU A 62 -16.98 5.69 -0.35
CA GLU A 62 -18.11 4.99 -0.98
C GLU A 62 -17.89 4.79 -2.49
N GLY A 63 -17.45 5.84 -3.20
CA GLY A 63 -17.21 5.77 -4.64
C GLY A 63 -16.03 4.86 -5.01
N LEU A 64 -15.04 4.72 -4.12
CA LEU A 64 -13.96 3.75 -4.31
C LEU A 64 -14.44 2.31 -4.13
N GLU A 65 -15.32 2.06 -3.15
CA GLU A 65 -15.92 0.76 -2.94
C GLU A 65 -16.76 0.35 -4.17
N GLU A 66 -17.63 1.23 -4.66
CA GLU A 66 -18.41 1.03 -5.88
C GLU A 66 -17.50 0.75 -7.10
N ALA A 67 -16.45 1.57 -7.29
CA ALA A 67 -15.50 1.38 -8.39
C ALA A 67 -14.76 0.03 -8.33
N LEU A 68 -14.48 -0.50 -7.12
CA LEU A 68 -13.91 -1.83 -6.93
C LEU A 68 -14.92 -2.95 -7.20
N TYR A 69 -16.22 -2.72 -6.98
CA TYR A 69 -17.26 -3.67 -7.38
C TYR A 69 -17.49 -3.69 -8.89
N ASP A 70 -17.43 -2.53 -9.55
CA ASP A 70 -17.71 -2.41 -10.98
C ASP A 70 -16.52 -2.79 -11.88
N SER A 71 -15.30 -2.46 -11.48
CA SER A 71 -14.12 -2.59 -12.34
C SER A 71 -13.22 -3.76 -11.95
N ILE A 72 -13.21 -4.80 -12.79
CA ILE A 72 -12.25 -5.93 -12.70
C ILE A 72 -10.81 -5.42 -12.75
N ALA A 73 -10.52 -4.39 -13.55
CA ALA A 73 -9.17 -3.85 -13.70
C ALA A 73 -8.68 -3.18 -12.39
N MET A 74 -9.55 -2.45 -11.70
CA MET A 74 -9.22 -1.84 -10.40
C MET A 74 -8.97 -2.91 -9.33
N ARG A 75 -9.76 -3.99 -9.33
CA ARG A 75 -9.53 -5.15 -8.46
C ARG A 75 -8.20 -5.85 -8.75
N ALA A 76 -7.92 -6.10 -10.02
CA ALA A 76 -6.67 -6.71 -10.45
C ALA A 76 -5.46 -5.86 -10.03
N PHE A 77 -5.58 -4.53 -10.14
CA PHE A 77 -4.55 -3.61 -9.68
C PHE A 77 -4.37 -3.66 -8.16
N ALA A 78 -5.47 -3.60 -7.40
CA ALA A 78 -5.46 -3.72 -5.94
C ALA A 78 -4.82 -5.02 -5.45
N GLY A 79 -4.79 -6.06 -6.30
CA GLY A 79 -4.27 -7.38 -5.93
C GLY A 79 -5.15 -8.08 -4.90
N THR A 80 -6.39 -7.61 -4.74
CA THR A 80 -7.44 -8.26 -3.96
C THR A 80 -8.05 -9.34 -4.84
N ASP A 81 -7.69 -10.60 -4.57
CA ASP A 81 -8.38 -11.74 -5.15
C ASP A 81 -9.71 -11.92 -4.41
N LEU A 82 -10.83 -11.55 -5.05
CA LEU A 82 -12.17 -11.72 -4.52
C LEU A 82 -12.50 -13.19 -4.17
N ALA A 83 -11.79 -14.15 -4.74
CA ALA A 83 -11.97 -15.56 -4.41
C ALA A 83 -11.37 -15.94 -3.05
N ARG A 84 -10.53 -15.07 -2.45
CA ARG A 84 -9.81 -15.32 -1.20
C ARG A 84 -10.05 -14.27 -0.11
N GLU A 85 -10.28 -13.01 -0.49
CA GLU A 85 -10.52 -11.91 0.45
C GLU A 85 -11.63 -10.99 -0.06
N ASN A 86 -12.53 -10.57 0.84
CA ASN A 86 -13.58 -9.60 0.51
C ASN A 86 -12.99 -8.23 0.21
N VAL A 87 -13.65 -7.47 -0.68
CA VAL A 87 -13.33 -6.05 -0.93
C VAL A 87 -13.28 -5.31 0.42
N PRO A 88 -12.25 -4.48 0.62
CA PRO A 88 -12.18 -3.59 1.77
C PRO A 88 -13.33 -2.59 1.71
N ASP A 89 -14.20 -2.68 2.70
CA ASP A 89 -15.32 -1.75 2.93
C ASP A 89 -14.80 -0.32 3.18
N ALA A 90 -15.57 0.69 2.81
CA ALA A 90 -15.36 2.11 3.13
C ALA A 90 -14.87 2.34 4.58
N THR A 91 -15.37 1.58 5.55
CA THR A 91 -14.94 1.70 6.95
C THR A 91 -13.49 1.24 7.20
N MET A 92 -12.97 0.28 6.44
CA MET A 92 -11.56 -0.15 6.50
C MET A 92 -10.64 0.91 5.89
N LEU A 93 -11.07 1.55 4.80
CA LEU A 93 -10.34 2.64 4.15
C LEU A 93 -10.24 3.87 5.04
N LEU A 94 -11.33 4.22 5.71
CA LEU A 94 -11.36 5.30 6.70
C LEU A 94 -10.34 5.05 7.83
N LYS A 95 -10.30 3.83 8.40
CA LYS A 95 -9.34 3.45 9.44
C LYS A 95 -7.90 3.55 8.94
N PHE A 96 -7.64 3.10 7.72
CA PHE A 96 -6.32 3.20 7.11
C PHE A 96 -5.88 4.66 6.90
N ARG A 97 -6.78 5.53 6.40
CA ARG A 97 -6.47 6.95 6.21
C ARG A 97 -6.19 7.65 7.54
N ARG A 98 -6.98 7.38 8.58
CA ARG A 98 -6.73 7.90 9.93
C ARG A 98 -5.36 7.47 10.44
N LEU A 99 -5.00 6.20 10.28
CA LEU A 99 -3.67 5.70 10.63
C LEU A 99 -2.56 6.46 9.91
N LEU A 100 -2.71 6.75 8.61
CA LEU A 100 -1.71 7.51 7.86
C LEU A 100 -1.60 8.97 8.33
N VAL A 101 -2.72 9.61 8.68
CA VAL A 101 -2.75 11.00 9.18
C VAL A 101 -2.19 11.10 10.60
N GLU A 102 -2.61 10.23 11.51
CA GLU A 102 -2.16 10.19 12.91
C GLU A 102 -0.65 9.97 13.04
N ARG A 103 -0.05 9.28 12.06
CA ARG A 103 1.39 9.00 12.00
C ARG A 103 2.15 10.00 11.14
N GLU A 104 1.49 11.06 10.69
CA GLU A 104 2.04 12.09 9.78
C GLU A 104 2.64 11.52 8.47
N LEU A 105 2.25 10.31 8.08
CA LEU A 105 2.76 9.62 6.89
C LEU A 105 2.21 10.22 5.59
N THR A 106 1.21 11.09 5.66
CA THR A 106 0.63 11.86 4.54
C THR A 106 1.14 13.31 4.47
N ARG A 107 1.91 13.80 5.45
CA ARG A 107 2.31 15.23 5.50
C ARG A 107 3.21 15.66 4.34
N THR A 108 3.84 14.72 3.64
CA THR A 108 4.64 15.01 2.44
C THR A 108 3.80 15.24 1.17
N SER A 109 2.53 14.82 1.10
CA SER A 109 1.72 14.98 -0.13
C SER A 109 0.83 16.23 -0.16
N ARG A 110 0.73 16.98 0.95
CA ARG A 110 -0.21 18.11 1.10
C ARG A 110 0.49 19.47 1.28
N GLN A 111 1.64 19.66 0.63
CA GLN A 111 2.29 20.98 0.49
C GLN A 111 2.24 21.53 -0.95
N VAL A 112 1.55 20.84 -1.87
CA VAL A 112 1.33 21.34 -3.23
C VAL A 112 -0.16 21.34 -3.52
N SER A 113 -0.84 22.38 -3.07
CA SER A 113 -2.09 22.86 -3.64
C SER A 113 -2.11 24.36 -3.38
N LEU A 114 -1.70 25.10 -4.41
CA LEU A 114 -2.02 26.51 -4.61
C LEU A 114 -3.54 26.66 -4.80
#